data_AF-A0A839VIJ6-F1
#
_entry.id   AF-A0A839VIJ6-F1
#
_cell.length_a   1.000
_cell.length_b   1.000
_cell.length_c   1.000
_cell.angle_alpha   90.00
_cell.angle_beta   90.00
_cell.angle_gamma   90.00
#
_symmetry.space_group_name_H-M   'P 1'
#
loop_
_entity.id
_entity.type
_entity.pdbx_description
1 polymer ?
#
loop_
_entity_poly.entity_id
_entity_poly.type
_entity_poly.pdbx_seq_one_letter_code
_entity_poly.pdbx_strand_id
1 'polypeptide(L)'
;MQHIDKILASYIKCPSSFWEGNERQASKSSERICKLRSYYGLGEESLSKIIIAIAKERINEELPTIYVSSFGSSGSHLLQHVLVDSLGFIGLGEIYLPPKIERLLKDGEDATNKLFVESYHLLHSGPERIFAKKEIINTAHKAKLQGFSSNTATYSSAFLLRNPVDLVMSRTFRKGEYRNYLGKEGVSDKEYLKENLVKTKRFYDAALSYPYDQYFFYEDLLSCDYEVSVSIAKFAKRFNSKDAIHEALKKAVSNGASNKYKGPDITIDDAYYSIAKSELVSVLGEFHKIREEYRAMST
;
A
#
# COMPACT_ATOMS: atom_id res chain seq x y z
N MET A 1 24.43 -16.13 -1.80
CA MET A 1 23.50 -16.34 -2.95
C MET A 1 22.67 -17.62 -2.86
N GLN A 2 23.24 -18.83 -2.74
CA GLN A 2 22.47 -20.10 -2.70
C GLN A 2 21.38 -20.19 -1.62
N HIS A 3 21.41 -19.32 -0.61
CA HIS A 3 20.42 -19.28 0.47
C HIS A 3 19.10 -18.58 0.08
N ILE A 4 19.14 -17.53 -0.76
CA ILE A 4 17.94 -16.76 -1.16
C ILE A 4 17.07 -17.61 -2.08
N ASP A 5 17.66 -18.23 -3.09
CA ASP A 5 16.96 -19.08 -4.05
C ASP A 5 16.15 -20.16 -3.32
N LYS A 6 16.73 -20.75 -2.25
CA LYS A 6 16.09 -21.75 -1.39
C LYS A 6 14.95 -21.17 -0.55
N ILE A 7 15.12 -19.99 0.06
CA ILE A 7 14.03 -19.33 0.80
C ILE A 7 12.88 -19.00 -0.15
N LEU A 8 13.17 -18.37 -1.30
CA LEU A 8 12.16 -17.96 -2.27
C LEU A 8 11.45 -19.18 -2.87
N ALA A 9 12.18 -20.24 -3.25
CA ALA A 9 11.58 -21.48 -3.73
C ALA A 9 10.71 -22.16 -2.67
N SER A 10 11.14 -22.16 -1.40
CA SER A 10 10.35 -22.69 -0.28
C SER A 10 9.07 -21.88 -0.07
N TYR A 11 9.15 -20.56 -0.18
CA TYR A 11 7.99 -19.68 -0.12
C TYR A 11 7.03 -19.92 -1.28
N ILE A 12 7.54 -20.04 -2.52
CA ILE A 12 6.73 -20.37 -3.70
C ILE A 12 6.02 -21.72 -3.52
N LYS A 13 6.70 -22.70 -2.94
CA LYS A 13 6.15 -24.05 -2.70
C LYS A 13 5.04 -24.04 -1.65
N CYS A 14 5.25 -23.34 -0.54
CA CYS A 14 4.33 -23.36 0.60
C CYS A 14 4.25 -21.99 1.29
N PRO A 15 3.54 -21.01 0.70
CA PRO A 15 3.46 -19.65 1.25
C PRO A 15 2.88 -19.62 2.68
N SER A 16 1.92 -20.50 2.97
CA SER A 16 1.26 -20.60 4.28
C SER A 16 2.22 -20.87 5.42
N SER A 17 3.30 -21.64 5.19
CA SER A 17 4.30 -21.94 6.21
C SER A 17 5.11 -20.72 6.70
N PHE A 18 4.95 -19.56 6.05
CA PHE A 18 5.60 -18.30 6.41
C PHE A 18 4.65 -17.31 7.10
N TRP A 19 3.34 -17.58 7.08
CA TRP A 19 2.27 -16.72 7.59
C TRP A 19 1.69 -17.25 8.91
N GLU A 20 2.47 -17.17 9.98
CA GLU A 20 2.06 -17.60 11.33
C GLU A 20 0.80 -16.85 11.80
N GLY A 21 -0.32 -17.58 11.95
CA GLY A 21 -1.60 -17.03 12.42
C GLY A 21 -2.29 -16.07 11.44
N ASN A 22 -1.88 -16.03 10.16
CA ASN A 22 -2.49 -15.13 9.17
C ASN A 22 -2.91 -15.87 7.89
N GLU A 23 -3.93 -16.72 8.03
CA GLU A 23 -4.49 -17.54 6.94
C GLU A 23 -4.94 -16.70 5.74
N ARG A 24 -5.41 -15.49 5.98
CA ARG A 24 -5.83 -14.56 4.93
C ARG A 24 -4.67 -14.21 4.00
N GLN A 25 -3.54 -13.76 4.56
CA GLN A 25 -2.39 -13.39 3.73
C GLN A 25 -1.73 -14.61 3.11
N ALA A 26 -1.75 -15.76 3.81
CA ALA A 26 -1.35 -17.05 3.26
C ALA A 26 -2.14 -17.39 2.00
N SER A 27 -3.48 -17.36 2.08
CA SER A 27 -4.39 -17.68 0.98
C SER A 27 -4.18 -16.75 -0.22
N LYS A 28 -4.13 -15.43 0.01
CA LYS A 28 -3.83 -14.44 -1.04
C LYS A 28 -2.49 -14.66 -1.73
N SER A 29 -1.46 -15.01 -0.95
CA SER A 29 -0.12 -15.28 -1.47
C SER A 29 -0.13 -16.54 -2.34
N SER A 30 -0.74 -17.62 -1.85
CA SER A 30 -0.89 -18.87 -2.58
C SER A 30 -1.65 -18.69 -3.88
N GLU A 31 -2.77 -17.96 -3.88
CA GLU A 31 -3.55 -17.69 -5.11
C GLU A 31 -2.71 -16.99 -6.18
N ARG A 32 -1.96 -15.94 -5.79
CA ARG A 32 -1.09 -15.18 -6.71
C ARG A 32 0.03 -16.06 -7.27
N ILE A 33 0.68 -16.85 -6.41
CA ILE A 33 1.79 -17.72 -6.81
C ILE A 33 1.30 -18.87 -7.70
N CYS A 34 0.15 -19.48 -7.37
CA CYS A 34 -0.47 -20.50 -8.21
C CYS A 34 -0.80 -19.96 -9.60
N LYS A 35 -1.43 -18.77 -9.68
CA LYS A 35 -1.71 -18.10 -10.96
C LYS A 35 -0.43 -17.88 -11.77
N LEU A 36 0.63 -17.42 -11.12
CA LEU A 36 1.91 -17.16 -11.77
C LEU A 36 2.55 -18.45 -12.32
N ARG A 37 2.59 -19.51 -11.50
CA ARG A 37 3.13 -20.81 -11.88
C ARG A 37 2.35 -21.44 -13.04
N SER A 38 1.03 -21.41 -12.96
CA SER A 38 0.17 -21.95 -14.02
C SER A 38 0.34 -21.18 -15.33
N TYR A 39 0.50 -19.86 -15.27
CA TYR A 39 0.71 -19.04 -16.47
C TYR A 39 2.02 -19.37 -17.19
N TYR A 40 3.10 -19.60 -16.44
CA TYR A 40 4.42 -19.85 -17.02
C TYR A 40 4.78 -21.33 -17.19
N GLY A 41 4.02 -22.24 -16.60
CA GLY A 41 4.33 -23.68 -16.62
C GLY A 41 5.64 -24.04 -15.90
N LEU A 42 6.05 -23.23 -14.91
CA LEU A 42 7.34 -23.38 -14.22
C LEU A 42 7.22 -24.04 -12.86
N GLY A 43 8.18 -24.91 -12.55
CA GLY A 43 8.45 -25.39 -11.19
C GLY A 43 9.01 -24.28 -10.29
N GLU A 44 8.98 -24.53 -8.99
CA GLU A 44 9.31 -23.54 -7.95
C GLU A 44 10.75 -23.04 -8.05
N GLU A 45 11.70 -23.95 -8.31
CA GLU A 45 13.12 -23.60 -8.45
C GLU A 45 13.40 -22.75 -9.70
N SER A 46 12.82 -23.13 -10.85
CA SER A 46 12.98 -22.39 -12.10
C SER A 46 12.37 -21.00 -12.01
N LEU A 47 11.17 -20.90 -11.42
CA LEU A 47 10.52 -19.62 -11.19
C LEU A 47 11.34 -18.73 -10.25
N SER A 48 11.84 -19.29 -9.14
CA SER A 48 12.73 -18.58 -8.20
C SER A 48 13.96 -17.99 -8.91
N LYS A 49 14.68 -18.80 -9.71
CA LYS A 49 15.87 -18.36 -10.45
C LYS A 49 15.59 -17.23 -11.43
N ILE A 50 14.49 -17.34 -12.19
CA ILE A 50 14.09 -16.32 -13.16
C ILE A 50 13.77 -15.00 -12.46
N ILE A 51 12.99 -15.05 -11.38
CA ILE A 51 12.63 -13.87 -10.60
C ILE A 51 13.88 -13.19 -10.05
N ILE A 52 14.82 -13.97 -9.50
CA ILE A 52 16.07 -13.45 -8.94
C ILE A 52 16.95 -12.81 -10.00
N ALA A 53 16.99 -13.36 -11.22
CA ALA A 53 17.71 -12.76 -12.33
C ALA A 53 17.15 -11.36 -12.67
N ILE A 54 15.82 -11.23 -12.80
CA ILE A 54 15.15 -9.96 -13.10
C ILE A 54 15.33 -8.97 -11.94
N ALA A 55 15.25 -9.44 -10.70
CA ALA A 55 15.48 -8.62 -9.51
C ALA A 55 16.89 -8.01 -9.50
N LYS A 56 17.92 -8.77 -9.89
CA LYS A 56 19.29 -8.26 -10.04
C LYS A 56 19.37 -7.16 -11.10
N GLU A 57 18.72 -7.35 -12.24
CA GLU A 57 18.70 -6.33 -13.30
C GLU A 57 18.06 -5.03 -12.80
N ARG A 58 16.93 -5.12 -12.10
CA ARG A 58 16.24 -3.95 -11.52
C ARG A 58 17.08 -3.22 -10.48
N ILE A 59 17.81 -3.96 -9.64
CA ILE A 59 18.74 -3.37 -8.67
C ILE A 59 19.88 -2.65 -9.40
N ASN A 60 20.45 -3.24 -10.45
CA ASN A 60 21.52 -2.63 -11.23
C ASN A 60 21.06 -1.38 -12.00
N GLU A 61 19.80 -1.35 -12.45
CA GLU A 61 19.16 -0.20 -13.11
C GLU A 61 18.63 0.85 -12.11
N GLU A 62 18.82 0.62 -10.80
CA GLU A 62 18.35 1.48 -9.70
C GLU A 62 16.84 1.80 -9.76
N LEU A 63 16.02 0.89 -10.31
CA LEU A 63 14.59 1.11 -10.46
C LEU A 63 13.91 1.16 -9.08
N PRO A 64 13.30 2.30 -8.69
CA PRO A 64 12.77 2.45 -7.35
C PRO A 64 11.48 1.64 -7.12
N THR A 65 11.31 1.18 -5.89
CA THR A 65 10.00 0.80 -5.36
C THR A 65 9.39 1.98 -4.60
N ILE A 66 8.20 2.41 -5.00
CA ILE A 66 7.38 3.37 -4.28
C ILE A 66 6.55 2.64 -3.22
N TYR A 67 6.74 3.04 -1.97
CA TYR A 67 5.90 2.62 -0.86
C TYR A 67 4.91 3.70 -0.50
N VAL A 68 3.62 3.38 -0.57
CA VAL A 68 2.57 4.25 -0.05
C VAL A 68 2.04 3.64 1.24
N SER A 69 2.44 4.23 2.36
CA SER A 69 1.82 3.99 3.64
C SER A 69 0.46 4.69 3.67
N SER A 70 -0.55 4.00 4.19
CA SER A 70 -1.87 4.59 4.40
C SER A 70 -2.65 3.78 5.42
N PHE A 71 -3.55 4.40 6.17
CA PHE A 71 -4.53 3.60 6.87
C PHE A 71 -5.60 3.11 5.89
N GLY A 72 -6.15 1.92 6.13
CA GLY A 72 -7.21 1.39 5.27
C GLY A 72 -8.36 2.38 5.11
N SER A 73 -8.79 2.62 3.87
CA SER A 73 -9.81 3.62 3.46
C SER A 73 -9.31 5.06 3.26
N SER A 74 -7.99 5.28 3.14
CA SER A 74 -7.42 6.61 2.80
C SER A 74 -7.27 6.86 1.29
N GLY A 75 -7.80 5.98 0.43
CA GLY A 75 -7.74 6.17 -1.03
C GLY A 75 -6.45 5.70 -1.71
N SER A 76 -5.68 4.78 -1.11
CA SER A 76 -4.42 4.28 -1.69
C SER A 76 -4.57 3.67 -3.09
N HIS A 77 -5.72 3.05 -3.37
CA HIS A 77 -6.03 2.56 -4.71
C HIS A 77 -6.12 3.67 -5.75
N LEU A 78 -6.63 4.86 -5.39
CA LEU A 78 -6.72 6.01 -6.32
C LEU A 78 -5.31 6.40 -6.77
N LEU A 79 -4.41 6.69 -5.82
CA LEU A 79 -3.03 7.06 -6.13
C LEU A 79 -2.30 5.97 -6.92
N GLN A 80 -2.48 4.69 -6.55
CA GLN A 80 -1.91 3.59 -7.32
C GLN A 80 -2.44 3.56 -8.75
N HIS A 81 -3.76 3.67 -8.95
CA HIS A 81 -4.35 3.68 -10.30
C HIS A 81 -3.78 4.82 -11.15
N VAL A 82 -3.64 6.01 -10.59
CA VAL A 82 -3.04 7.15 -11.29
C VAL A 82 -1.62 6.85 -11.73
N LEU A 83 -0.77 6.34 -10.85
CA LEU A 83 0.63 6.02 -11.18
C LEU A 83 0.75 4.88 -12.19
N VAL A 84 -0.11 3.85 -12.09
CA VAL A 84 -0.15 2.74 -13.05
C VAL A 84 -0.59 3.24 -14.43
N ASP A 85 -1.67 4.01 -14.50
CA ASP A 85 -2.28 4.44 -15.77
C ASP A 85 -1.45 5.52 -16.47
N SER A 86 -0.87 6.47 -15.73
CA SER A 86 -0.11 7.59 -16.32
C SER A 86 1.37 7.28 -16.54
N LEU A 87 2.00 6.52 -15.65
CA LEU A 87 3.45 6.27 -15.69
C LEU A 87 3.79 4.81 -16.05
N GLY A 88 2.78 3.94 -16.17
CA GLY A 88 2.98 2.53 -16.50
C GLY A 88 3.55 1.70 -15.37
N PHE A 89 3.51 2.18 -14.13
CA PHE A 89 4.06 1.50 -12.95
C PHE A 89 3.40 0.12 -12.73
N ILE A 90 4.11 -0.76 -12.04
CA ILE A 90 3.56 -2.05 -11.60
C ILE A 90 2.88 -1.86 -10.24
N GLY A 91 1.54 -1.82 -10.26
CA GLY A 91 0.75 -1.78 -9.04
C GLY A 91 0.63 -3.13 -8.37
N LEU A 92 1.21 -3.30 -7.18
CA LEU A 92 1.12 -4.55 -6.41
C LEU A 92 -0.10 -4.59 -5.47
N GLY A 93 -0.70 -3.43 -5.20
CA GLY A 93 -1.67 -3.28 -4.13
C GLY A 93 -1.02 -3.48 -2.77
N GLU A 94 -1.71 -4.15 -1.86
CA GLU A 94 -1.24 -4.41 -0.51
C GLU A 94 -0.36 -5.67 -0.47
N ILE A 95 0.97 -5.48 -0.45
CA ILE A 95 1.94 -6.56 -0.24
C ILE A 95 2.59 -6.39 1.14
N TYR A 96 2.60 -7.46 1.93
CA TYR A 96 3.16 -7.53 3.28
C TYR A 96 4.24 -8.60 3.34
N LEU A 97 5.35 -8.37 4.05
CA LEU A 97 6.32 -9.44 4.32
C LEU A 97 5.72 -10.43 5.34
N PRO A 98 5.84 -11.75 5.11
CA PRO A 98 5.48 -12.74 6.11
C PRO A 98 6.37 -12.62 7.37
N PRO A 99 5.85 -12.83 8.59
CA PRO A 99 6.64 -12.69 9.83
C PRO A 99 7.90 -13.56 9.85
N LYS A 100 7.83 -14.77 9.30
CA LYS A 100 9.00 -15.66 9.21
C LYS A 100 10.09 -15.10 8.28
N ILE A 101 9.70 -14.44 7.19
CA ILE A 101 10.63 -13.73 6.31
C ILE A 101 11.21 -12.51 7.02
N GLU A 102 10.39 -11.71 7.71
CA GLU A 102 10.87 -10.53 8.46
C GLU A 102 11.98 -10.92 9.46
N ARG A 103 11.84 -12.07 10.14
CA ARG A 103 12.89 -12.60 11.03
C ARG A 103 14.14 -13.04 10.28
N LEU A 104 13.99 -13.77 9.17
CA LEU A 104 15.13 -14.22 8.36
C LEU A 104 15.94 -13.06 7.78
N LEU A 105 15.26 -11.97 7.36
CA LEU A 105 15.93 -10.79 6.83
C LEU A 105 16.65 -9.99 7.94
N LYS A 106 16.15 -10.01 9.18
CA LYS A 106 16.78 -9.28 10.29
C LYS A 106 18.24 -9.71 10.53
N ASP A 107 18.52 -11.00 10.35
CA ASP A 107 19.83 -11.59 10.57
C ASP A 107 20.64 -11.77 9.26
N GLY A 108 20.10 -11.31 8.13
CA GLY A 108 20.68 -11.46 6.80
C GLY A 108 21.62 -10.33 6.39
N GLU A 109 22.50 -10.60 5.43
CA GLU A 109 23.33 -9.58 4.79
C GLU A 109 22.49 -8.60 3.96
N ASP A 110 22.83 -7.32 3.98
CA ASP A 110 22.08 -6.24 3.31
C ASP A 110 21.83 -6.50 1.81
N ALA A 111 22.87 -6.87 1.06
CA ALA A 111 22.74 -7.18 -0.37
C ALA A 111 21.82 -8.38 -0.63
N THR A 112 21.86 -9.38 0.26
CA THR A 112 21.00 -10.56 0.21
C THR A 112 19.54 -10.19 0.48
N ASN A 113 19.30 -9.33 1.47
CA ASN A 113 17.97 -8.88 1.82
C ASN A 113 17.33 -8.04 0.71
N LYS A 114 18.10 -7.11 0.14
CA LYS A 114 17.68 -6.28 -1.01
C LYS A 114 17.24 -7.13 -2.19
N LEU A 115 18.04 -8.13 -2.54
CA LEU A 115 17.71 -9.05 -3.62
C LEU A 115 16.45 -9.88 -3.31
N PHE A 116 16.29 -10.33 -2.07
CA PHE A 116 15.09 -11.07 -1.66
C PHE A 116 13.82 -10.21 -1.77
N VAL A 117 13.83 -8.99 -1.22
CA VAL A 117 12.65 -8.10 -1.23
C VAL A 117 12.25 -7.73 -2.65
N GLU A 118 13.23 -7.46 -3.52
CA GLU A 118 12.93 -7.14 -4.92
C GLU A 118 12.33 -8.35 -5.65
N SER A 119 12.89 -9.54 -5.42
CA SER A 119 12.34 -10.80 -5.93
C SER A 119 10.92 -11.05 -5.42
N TYR A 120 10.66 -10.73 -4.16
CA TYR A 120 9.36 -10.88 -3.52
C TYR A 120 8.29 -9.98 -4.16
N HIS A 121 8.62 -8.72 -4.46
CA HIS A 121 7.72 -7.82 -5.18
C HIS A 121 7.39 -8.32 -6.58
N LEU A 122 8.40 -8.75 -7.34
CA LEU A 122 8.20 -9.32 -8.68
C LEU A 122 7.31 -10.55 -8.64
N LEU A 123 7.51 -11.44 -7.66
CA LEU A 123 6.65 -12.62 -7.46
C LEU A 123 5.17 -12.23 -7.28
N HIS A 124 4.90 -11.08 -6.68
CA HIS A 124 3.54 -10.59 -6.43
C HIS A 124 3.01 -9.59 -7.46
N SER A 125 3.77 -9.28 -8.51
CA SER A 125 3.38 -8.35 -9.58
C SER A 125 2.31 -8.89 -10.52
N GLY A 126 2.12 -10.21 -10.55
CA GLY A 126 1.24 -10.91 -11.48
C GLY A 126 1.95 -11.38 -12.74
N PRO A 127 1.35 -12.34 -13.48
CA PRO A 127 2.03 -13.03 -14.57
C PRO A 127 2.54 -12.09 -15.65
N GLU A 128 1.69 -11.20 -16.18
CA GLU A 128 2.05 -10.32 -17.30
C GLU A 128 3.13 -9.28 -16.99
N ARG A 129 3.47 -9.09 -15.71
CA ARG A 129 4.31 -7.98 -15.24
C ARG A 129 5.64 -8.42 -14.64
N ILE A 130 5.86 -9.73 -14.44
CA ILE A 130 7.06 -10.23 -13.77
C ILE A 130 8.36 -9.86 -14.48
N PHE A 131 8.33 -9.74 -15.81
CA PHE A 131 9.47 -9.38 -16.65
C PHE A 131 9.56 -7.87 -16.94
N ALA A 132 8.61 -7.07 -16.44
CA ALA A 132 8.59 -5.66 -16.74
C ALA A 132 9.65 -4.92 -15.90
N LYS A 133 10.61 -4.31 -16.59
CA LYS A 133 11.60 -3.39 -16.00
C LYS A 133 10.98 -2.01 -15.76
N LYS A 134 10.02 -1.97 -14.84
CA LYS A 134 9.24 -0.76 -14.52
C LYS A 134 9.19 -0.52 -13.03
N GLU A 135 9.10 0.72 -12.61
CA GLU A 135 8.93 1.06 -11.20
C GLU A 135 7.73 0.34 -10.58
N ILE A 136 7.86 0.01 -9.31
CA ILE A 136 6.87 -0.75 -8.56
C ILE A 136 6.19 0.20 -7.57
N ILE A 137 4.89 0.03 -7.36
CA ILE A 137 4.18 0.66 -6.25
C ILE A 137 3.51 -0.38 -5.36
N ASN A 138 3.84 -0.32 -4.07
CA ASN A 138 3.24 -1.11 -3.00
C ASN A 138 2.44 -0.19 -2.07
N THR A 139 1.12 -0.36 -2.04
CA THR A 139 0.23 0.37 -1.15
C THR A 139 -0.05 -0.44 0.11
N ALA A 140 0.81 -0.32 1.13
CA ALA A 140 0.69 -1.12 2.34
C ALA A 140 -0.10 -0.38 3.44
N HIS A 141 -1.00 -1.09 4.13
CA HIS A 141 -1.69 -0.56 5.30
C HIS A 141 -0.88 -0.68 6.60
N LYS A 142 0.37 -0.23 6.59
CA LYS A 142 1.30 -0.25 7.74
C LYS A 142 1.72 1.17 8.08
N ALA A 143 1.66 1.54 9.36
CA ALA A 143 2.02 2.89 9.83
C ALA A 143 3.52 3.19 9.67
N LYS A 144 4.36 2.15 9.70
CA LYS A 144 5.80 2.24 9.47
C LYS A 144 6.17 1.25 8.37
N LEU A 145 7.05 1.66 7.47
CA LEU A 145 7.51 0.83 6.36
C LEU A 145 8.72 -0.04 6.70
N GLN A 146 9.08 -0.09 7.99
CA GLN A 146 10.15 -0.92 8.54
C GLN A 146 10.00 -2.38 8.07
N GLY A 147 11.12 -3.01 7.69
CA GLY A 147 11.15 -4.34 7.12
C GLY A 147 11.22 -4.33 5.60
N PHE A 148 10.29 -3.68 4.91
CA PHE A 148 10.35 -3.55 3.45
C PHE A 148 11.36 -2.49 3.02
N SER A 149 11.11 -1.24 3.40
CA SER A 149 11.88 -0.12 2.87
C SER A 149 13.36 -0.20 3.30
N SER A 150 13.62 -0.63 4.54
CA SER A 150 14.97 -0.87 5.05
C SER A 150 15.73 -1.96 4.30
N ASN A 151 15.04 -2.87 3.62
CA ASN A 151 15.63 -3.97 2.85
C ASN A 151 15.34 -3.81 1.34
N THR A 152 15.08 -2.60 0.85
CA THR A 152 14.90 -2.34 -0.58
C THR A 152 16.12 -1.59 -1.10
N ALA A 153 16.62 -1.94 -2.29
CA ALA A 153 17.82 -1.31 -2.85
C ALA A 153 17.61 0.19 -3.10
N THR A 154 16.56 0.54 -3.83
CA THR A 154 16.17 1.91 -4.13
C THR A 154 14.69 2.07 -3.86
N TYR A 155 14.30 3.04 -3.02
CA TYR A 155 12.90 3.28 -2.72
C TYR A 155 12.57 4.75 -2.53
N SER A 156 11.29 5.07 -2.60
CA SER A 156 10.72 6.32 -2.12
C SER A 156 9.45 6.00 -1.34
N SER A 157 9.16 6.82 -0.34
CA SER A 157 8.12 6.57 0.64
C SER A 157 7.16 7.74 0.69
N ALA A 158 5.87 7.45 0.62
CA ALA A 158 4.83 8.44 0.81
C ALA A 158 3.88 8.00 1.92
N PHE A 159 3.37 8.98 2.67
CA PHE A 159 2.22 8.79 3.53
C PHE A 159 0.98 9.43 2.90
N LEU A 160 -0.01 8.61 2.58
CA LEU A 160 -1.32 9.07 2.14
C LEU A 160 -2.26 9.20 3.34
N LEU A 161 -2.55 10.45 3.68
CA LEU A 161 -3.49 10.82 4.72
C LEU A 161 -4.90 11.05 4.16
N ARG A 162 -5.88 10.98 5.04
CA ARG A 162 -7.28 11.36 4.80
C ARG A 162 -7.80 11.96 6.09
N ASN A 163 -8.77 12.87 6.01
CA ASN A 163 -9.43 13.39 7.22
C ASN A 163 -9.77 12.23 8.18
N PRO A 164 -9.24 12.22 9.41
CA PRO A 164 -9.33 11.08 10.30
C PRO A 164 -10.78 10.78 10.73
N VAL A 165 -11.66 11.79 10.75
CA VAL A 165 -13.09 11.60 10.99
C VAL A 165 -13.74 10.85 9.84
N ASP A 166 -13.57 11.32 8.60
CA ASP A 166 -14.13 10.69 7.41
C ASP A 166 -13.60 9.26 7.22
N LEU A 167 -12.33 9.05 7.57
CA LEU A 167 -11.69 7.76 7.55
C LEU A 167 -12.33 6.79 8.55
N VAL A 168 -12.56 7.23 9.80
CA VAL A 168 -13.22 6.40 10.81
C VAL A 168 -14.67 6.11 10.42
N MET A 169 -15.39 7.08 9.88
CA MET A 169 -16.76 6.88 9.38
C MET A 169 -16.77 5.87 8.23
N SER A 170 -15.90 6.05 7.25
CA SER A 170 -15.79 5.18 6.08
C SER A 170 -15.46 3.72 6.46
N ARG A 171 -14.70 3.50 7.53
CA ARG A 171 -14.39 2.16 8.05
C ARG A 171 -15.49 1.57 8.90
N THR A 172 -16.07 2.37 9.79
CA THR A 172 -17.13 1.93 10.70
C THR A 172 -18.32 1.51 9.86
N PHE A 173 -18.84 2.39 9.01
CA PHE A 173 -20.04 2.13 8.21
C PHE A 173 -19.74 1.44 6.87
N ARG A 174 -18.57 0.81 6.75
CA ARG A 174 -18.23 -0.03 5.60
C ARG A 174 -19.12 -1.28 5.56
N LYS A 175 -19.36 -1.79 4.35
CA LYS A 175 -20.19 -2.98 4.00
C LYS A 175 -20.34 -3.99 5.15
N GLY A 176 -21.58 -4.45 5.39
CA GLY A 176 -21.86 -5.59 6.26
C GLY A 176 -21.03 -6.83 5.92
N GLU A 177 -20.84 -7.13 4.63
CA GLU A 177 -19.94 -8.21 4.16
C GLU A 177 -18.50 -8.04 4.65
N TYR A 178 -17.99 -6.81 4.68
CA TYR A 178 -16.63 -6.55 5.15
C TYR A 178 -16.54 -6.68 6.67
N ARG A 179 -17.58 -6.28 7.42
CA ARG A 179 -17.66 -6.52 8.87
C ARG A 179 -17.74 -8.01 9.18
N ASN A 180 -18.60 -8.75 8.48
CA ASN A 180 -18.74 -10.20 8.61
C ASN A 180 -17.42 -10.90 8.26
N TYR A 181 -16.77 -10.47 7.18
CA TYR A 181 -15.44 -10.94 6.80
C TYR A 181 -14.36 -10.66 7.87
N LEU A 182 -14.48 -9.58 8.63
CA LEU A 182 -13.61 -9.27 9.76
C LEU A 182 -14.03 -9.96 11.07
N GLY A 183 -15.03 -10.84 11.05
CA GLY A 183 -15.57 -11.51 12.24
C GLY A 183 -16.24 -10.54 13.22
N LYS A 184 -16.79 -9.44 12.69
CA LYS A 184 -17.49 -8.39 13.46
C LYS A 184 -19.01 -8.47 13.31
N GLU A 185 -19.52 -9.67 13.03
CA GLU A 185 -20.94 -9.94 13.02
C GLU A 185 -21.52 -9.73 14.43
N GLY A 186 -22.65 -9.01 14.53
CA GLY A 186 -23.30 -8.68 15.80
C GLY A 186 -22.67 -7.55 16.61
N VAL A 187 -21.52 -6.99 16.21
CA VAL A 187 -20.94 -5.81 16.88
C VAL A 187 -21.73 -4.56 16.50
N SER A 188 -22.17 -3.78 17.50
CA SER A 188 -22.91 -2.56 17.23
C SER A 188 -22.05 -1.50 16.53
N ASP A 189 -22.67 -0.59 15.77
CA ASP A 189 -21.98 0.51 15.11
C ASP A 189 -21.18 1.38 16.10
N LYS A 190 -21.72 1.57 17.31
CA LYS A 190 -21.07 2.35 18.37
C LYS A 190 -19.82 1.66 18.90
N GLU A 191 -19.86 0.35 19.12
CA GLU A 191 -18.68 -0.42 19.55
C GLU A 191 -17.62 -0.48 18.46
N TYR A 192 -18.04 -0.70 17.21
CA TYR A 192 -17.11 -0.75 16.09
C TYR A 192 -16.49 0.63 15.80
N LEU A 193 -17.25 1.72 16.00
CA LEU A 193 -16.73 3.08 15.96
C LEU A 193 -15.58 3.24 16.96
N LYS A 194 -15.80 2.86 18.23
CA LYS A 194 -14.77 2.96 19.28
C LYS A 194 -13.50 2.18 18.91
N GLU A 195 -13.64 0.98 18.37
CA GLU A 195 -12.49 0.21 17.88
C GLU A 195 -11.72 0.95 16.77
N ASN A 196 -12.43 1.51 15.79
CA ASN A 196 -11.81 2.23 14.67
C ASN A 196 -11.17 3.54 15.13
N LEU A 197 -11.73 4.24 16.12
CA LEU A 197 -11.12 5.42 16.75
C LEU A 197 -9.76 5.06 17.36
N VAL A 198 -9.70 4.01 18.19
CA VAL A 198 -8.44 3.57 18.82
C VAL A 198 -7.41 3.14 17.76
N LYS A 199 -7.83 2.37 16.75
CA LYS A 199 -6.94 1.94 15.66
C LYS A 199 -6.42 3.12 14.86
N THR A 200 -7.24 4.14 14.61
CA THR A 200 -6.85 5.35 13.87
C THR A 200 -5.85 6.18 14.65
N LYS A 201 -6.11 6.46 15.93
CA LYS A 201 -5.16 7.16 16.83
C LYS A 201 -3.79 6.47 16.80
N ARG A 202 -3.75 5.18 17.13
CA ARG A 202 -2.50 4.39 17.15
C ARG A 202 -1.77 4.39 15.81
N PHE A 203 -2.50 4.32 14.69
CA PHE A 203 -1.89 4.34 13.38
C PHE A 203 -1.25 5.70 13.08
N TYR A 204 -1.97 6.80 13.33
CA TYR A 204 -1.45 8.15 13.12
C TYR A 204 -0.24 8.43 14.02
N ASP A 205 -0.33 8.13 15.31
CA ASP A 205 0.80 8.31 16.25
C ASP A 205 2.06 7.58 15.75
N ALA A 206 1.89 6.34 15.27
CA ALA A 206 2.99 5.57 14.73
C ALA A 206 3.50 6.12 13.38
N ALA A 207 2.60 6.51 12.47
CA ALA A 207 2.96 6.99 11.14
C ALA A 207 3.64 8.35 11.18
N LEU A 208 3.18 9.27 12.02
CA LEU A 208 3.76 10.60 12.15
C LEU A 208 5.20 10.58 12.68
N SER A 209 5.58 9.52 13.41
CA SER A 209 6.97 9.31 13.84
C SER A 209 7.90 8.74 12.75
N TYR A 210 7.40 8.46 11.55
CA TYR A 210 8.19 7.89 10.45
C TYR A 210 8.57 8.98 9.43
N PRO A 211 9.85 9.05 8.99
CA PRO A 211 10.30 10.07 8.05
C PRO A 211 9.93 9.69 6.62
N TYR A 212 8.73 10.09 6.18
CA TYR A 212 8.31 9.90 4.79
C TYR A 212 8.94 10.95 3.87
N ASP A 213 9.25 10.54 2.63
CA ASP A 213 9.76 11.48 1.62
C ASP A 213 8.69 12.45 1.12
N GLN A 214 7.42 12.03 1.20
CA GLN A 214 6.28 12.75 0.63
C GLN A 214 5.00 12.52 1.43
N TYR A 215 4.17 13.56 1.53
CA TYR A 215 2.82 13.46 2.06
C TYR A 215 1.80 13.73 0.95
N PHE A 216 0.73 12.93 0.92
CA PHE A 216 -0.42 13.15 0.06
C PHE A 216 -1.68 13.19 0.90
N PHE A 217 -2.62 14.03 0.49
CA PHE A 217 -3.93 14.13 1.15
C PHE A 217 -4.99 13.63 0.19
N TYR A 218 -5.82 12.71 0.64
CA TYR A 218 -6.91 12.16 -0.14
C TYR A 218 -7.84 13.25 -0.67
N GLU A 219 -8.11 14.28 0.13
CA GLU A 219 -8.97 15.40 -0.26
C GLU A 219 -8.34 16.23 -1.40
N ASP A 220 -7.02 16.38 -1.42
CA ASP A 220 -6.31 17.06 -2.51
C ASP A 220 -6.28 16.16 -3.77
N LEU A 221 -6.15 14.83 -3.63
CA LEU A 221 -6.30 13.92 -4.78
C LEU A 221 -7.71 14.02 -5.40
N LEU A 222 -8.75 14.24 -4.58
CA LEU A 222 -10.12 14.39 -5.07
C LEU A 222 -10.38 15.72 -5.77
N SER A 223 -9.73 16.82 -5.35
CA SER A 223 -9.91 18.12 -6.02
C SER A 223 -9.39 18.10 -7.45
N CYS A 224 -8.49 17.17 -7.77
CA CYS A 224 -7.83 17.04 -9.05
C CYS A 224 -7.08 18.33 -9.45
N ASP A 225 -6.63 19.14 -8.48
CA ASP A 225 -5.88 20.36 -8.78
C ASP A 225 -4.56 20.02 -9.50
N TYR A 226 -4.13 20.90 -10.41
CA TYR A 226 -2.94 20.65 -11.21
C TYR A 226 -1.67 20.51 -10.36
N GLU A 227 -1.55 21.30 -9.29
CA GLU A 227 -0.42 21.23 -8.33
C GLU A 227 -0.27 19.86 -7.66
N VAL A 228 -1.38 19.14 -7.45
CA VAL A 228 -1.34 17.77 -6.93
C VAL A 228 -0.65 16.84 -7.94
N SER A 229 -0.88 17.07 -9.23
CA SER A 229 -0.26 16.29 -10.32
C SER A 229 1.23 16.61 -10.44
N VAL A 230 1.62 17.88 -10.23
CA VAL A 230 3.03 18.31 -10.15
C VAL A 230 3.73 17.63 -8.96
N SER A 231 3.11 17.61 -7.79
CA SER A 231 3.63 16.92 -6.60
C SER A 231 3.83 15.42 -6.85
N ILE A 232 2.84 14.73 -7.45
CA ILE A 232 2.97 13.32 -7.82
C ILE A 232 4.12 13.11 -8.81
N ALA A 233 4.24 13.98 -9.82
CA ALA A 233 5.30 13.90 -10.83
C ALA A 233 6.70 14.08 -10.20
N LYS A 234 6.84 15.00 -9.25
CA LYS A 234 8.07 15.24 -8.48
C LYS A 234 8.43 14.02 -7.64
N PHE A 235 7.47 13.48 -6.89
CA PHE A 235 7.65 12.29 -6.07
C PHE A 235 8.06 11.07 -6.91
N ALA A 236 7.42 10.86 -8.06
CA ALA A 236 7.75 9.79 -8.99
C ALA A 236 9.05 10.04 -9.76
N LYS A 237 9.70 11.20 -9.61
CA LYS A 237 10.86 11.66 -10.41
C LYS A 237 10.59 11.65 -11.92
N ARG A 238 9.33 11.94 -12.32
CA ARG A 238 8.84 11.97 -13.71
C ARG A 238 8.16 13.31 -14.03
N PHE A 239 8.89 14.42 -13.88
CA PHE A 239 8.33 15.79 -14.03
C PHE A 239 7.62 16.06 -15.37
N ASN A 240 8.09 15.44 -16.46
CA ASN A 240 7.49 15.61 -17.79
C ASN A 240 6.12 14.94 -17.95
N SER A 241 5.66 14.20 -16.93
CA SER A 241 4.41 13.45 -16.97
C SER A 241 3.25 14.13 -16.22
N LYS A 242 3.41 15.37 -15.74
CA LYS A 242 2.39 16.07 -14.94
C LYS A 242 1.02 16.14 -15.62
N ASP A 243 0.96 16.36 -16.94
CA ASP A 243 -0.30 16.41 -17.70
C ASP A 243 -0.96 15.03 -17.78
N ALA A 244 -0.17 13.99 -18.07
CA ALA A 244 -0.67 12.61 -18.10
C ALA A 244 -1.17 12.15 -16.72
N ILE A 245 -0.49 12.56 -15.65
CA ILE A 245 -0.91 12.31 -14.27
C ILE A 245 -2.22 13.03 -13.97
N HIS A 246 -2.33 14.30 -14.37
CA HIS A 246 -3.54 15.11 -14.14
C HIS A 246 -4.77 14.51 -14.81
N GLU A 247 -4.63 14.08 -16.07
CA GLU A 247 -5.73 13.43 -16.80
C GLU A 247 -6.06 12.04 -16.23
N ALA A 248 -5.05 11.27 -15.82
CA ALA A 248 -5.28 10.01 -15.13
C ALA A 248 -5.98 10.20 -13.77
N LEU A 249 -5.66 11.27 -13.03
CA LEU A 249 -6.28 11.61 -11.76
C LEU A 249 -7.77 11.95 -11.96
N LYS A 250 -8.08 12.86 -12.90
CA LYS A 250 -9.48 13.18 -13.26
C LYS A 250 -10.27 11.93 -13.63
N LYS A 251 -9.71 11.10 -14.52
CA LYS A 251 -10.34 9.85 -14.96
C LYS A 251 -10.55 8.87 -13.79
N ALA A 252 -9.57 8.74 -12.91
CA ALA A 252 -9.67 7.82 -11.78
C ALA A 252 -10.73 8.29 -10.76
N VAL A 253 -10.80 9.60 -10.49
CA VAL A 253 -11.84 10.19 -9.63
C VAL A 253 -13.23 10.05 -10.26
N SER A 254 -13.40 10.37 -11.54
CA SER A 254 -14.69 10.25 -12.25
C SER A 254 -15.21 8.82 -12.31
N ASN A 255 -14.30 7.83 -12.41
CA ASN A 255 -14.64 6.41 -12.45
C ASN A 255 -14.87 5.80 -11.06
N GLY A 256 -14.79 6.60 -9.99
CA GLY A 256 -14.95 6.09 -8.63
C GLY A 256 -13.83 5.15 -8.19
N ALA A 257 -12.61 5.30 -8.71
CA ALA A 257 -11.46 4.51 -8.25
C ALA A 257 -11.17 4.72 -6.74
N SER A 258 -11.69 5.81 -6.18
CA SER A 258 -11.72 6.11 -4.74
C SER A 258 -12.72 5.26 -3.94
N ASN A 259 -13.79 4.75 -4.56
CA ASN A 259 -14.88 4.04 -3.90
C ASN A 259 -15.33 2.79 -4.67
N LYS A 260 -14.87 1.61 -4.24
CA LYS A 260 -15.33 0.30 -4.77
C LYS A 260 -16.73 -0.10 -4.24
N TYR A 261 -17.45 0.78 -3.56
CA TYR A 261 -18.81 0.53 -3.09
C TYR A 261 -19.82 0.80 -4.22
N LYS A 262 -20.78 -0.11 -4.38
CA LYS A 262 -21.85 -0.03 -5.39
C LYS A 262 -23.26 -0.19 -4.76
N GLY A 263 -23.35 -0.11 -3.43
CA GLY A 263 -24.64 -0.24 -2.72
C GLY A 263 -25.33 1.11 -2.53
N PRO A 264 -26.48 1.15 -1.83
CA PRO A 264 -27.21 2.38 -1.57
C PRO A 264 -26.43 3.31 -0.64
N ASP A 265 -26.68 4.61 -0.76
CA ASP A 265 -26.10 5.58 0.17
C ASP A 265 -26.53 5.28 1.61
N ILE A 266 -25.56 5.36 2.53
CA ILE A 266 -25.79 5.16 3.96
C ILE A 266 -25.87 6.54 4.59
N THR A 267 -27.01 6.84 5.23
CA THR A 267 -27.13 8.02 6.08
C THR A 267 -26.51 7.69 7.44
N ILE A 268 -25.51 8.46 7.85
CA ILE A 268 -24.82 8.31 9.13
C ILE A 268 -25.32 9.43 10.06
N ASP A 269 -25.76 9.05 11.26
CA ASP A 269 -26.22 10.00 12.28
C ASP A 269 -25.08 10.96 12.70
N ASP A 270 -25.39 12.26 12.75
CA ASP A 270 -24.48 13.34 13.16
C ASP A 270 -23.87 13.13 14.56
N ALA A 271 -24.53 12.36 15.43
CA ALA A 271 -23.99 11.95 16.71
C ALA A 271 -22.67 11.17 16.56
N TYR A 272 -22.55 10.29 15.55
CA TYR A 272 -21.30 9.55 15.31
C TYR A 272 -20.17 10.47 14.84
N TYR A 273 -20.47 11.45 13.99
CA TYR A 273 -19.50 12.47 13.59
C TYR A 273 -19.04 13.30 14.78
N SER A 274 -19.97 13.70 15.65
CA SER A 274 -19.67 14.49 16.85
C SER A 274 -18.75 13.72 17.81
N ILE A 275 -19.03 12.43 18.04
CA ILE A 275 -18.17 11.55 18.83
C ILE A 275 -16.78 11.45 18.20
N ALA A 276 -16.69 11.19 16.90
CA ALA A 276 -15.40 11.03 16.23
C ALA A 276 -14.57 12.32 16.21
N LYS A 277 -15.19 13.48 15.97
CA LYS A 277 -14.52 14.79 16.05
C LYS A 277 -13.96 15.05 17.44
N SER A 278 -14.77 14.84 18.48
CA SER A 278 -14.33 15.02 19.87
C SER A 278 -13.17 14.08 20.22
N GLU A 279 -13.27 12.81 19.83
CA GLU A 279 -12.27 11.81 20.16
C GLU A 279 -10.96 12.00 19.38
N LEU A 280 -11.01 12.48 18.14
CA LEU A 280 -9.86 12.63 17.25
C LEU A 280 -9.29 14.06 17.22
N VAL A 281 -9.67 14.94 18.14
CA VAL A 281 -9.27 16.35 18.13
C VAL A 281 -7.74 16.55 18.00
N SER A 282 -6.94 15.76 18.71
CA SER A 282 -5.47 15.83 18.61
C SER A 282 -4.95 15.38 17.25
N VAL A 283 -5.48 14.26 16.73
CA VAL A 283 -5.11 13.72 15.41
C VAL A 283 -5.52 14.68 14.29
N LEU A 284 -6.67 15.35 14.44
CA LEU A 284 -7.13 16.40 13.52
C LEU A 284 -6.18 17.60 13.53
N GLY A 285 -5.77 18.06 14.72
CA GLY A 285 -4.79 19.14 14.85
C GLY A 285 -3.49 18.86 14.11
N GLU A 286 -2.90 17.69 14.33
CA GLU A 286 -1.69 17.26 13.62
C GLU A 286 -1.91 17.11 12.10
N PHE A 287 -3.04 16.54 11.69
CA PHE A 287 -3.39 16.43 10.26
C PHE A 287 -3.44 17.80 9.58
N HIS A 288 -4.08 18.80 10.20
CA HIS A 288 -4.17 20.14 9.65
C HIS A 288 -2.81 20.83 9.61
N LYS A 289 -2.03 20.72 10.69
CA LYS A 289 -0.67 21.26 10.77
C LYS A 289 0.21 20.73 9.64
N ILE A 290 0.26 19.41 9.44
CA ILE A 290 1.07 18.79 8.37
C ILE A 290 0.58 19.26 6.99
N ARG A 291 -0.73 19.40 6.80
CA ARG A 291 -1.29 19.90 5.53
C ARG A 291 -0.88 21.34 5.23
N GLU A 292 -0.88 22.20 6.24
CA GLU A 292 -0.44 23.59 6.12
C GLU A 292 1.06 23.68 5.84
N GLU A 293 1.88 22.97 6.61
CA GLU A 293 3.33 22.89 6.41
C GLU A 293 3.67 22.39 5.00
N TYR A 294 2.99 21.34 4.54
CA TYR A 294 3.21 20.78 3.22
C TYR A 294 2.81 21.74 2.08
N ARG A 295 1.71 22.47 2.24
CA ARG A 295 1.28 23.49 1.26
C ARG A 295 2.28 24.64 1.18
N ALA A 296 2.80 25.10 2.33
CA ALA A 296 3.81 26.15 2.37
C ALA A 296 5.14 25.76 1.71
N MET A 297 5.50 24.47 1.71
CA MET A 297 6.69 23.97 1.01
C MET A 297 6.51 23.80 -0.51
N SER A 298 5.25 23.81 -0.98
CA SER A 298 4.90 23.56 -2.38
C SER A 298 4.69 24.85 -3.19
N THR A 299 4.57 25.99 -2.52
CA THR A 299 4.54 27.35 -3.10
C THR A 299 5.94 27.93 -3.25
#